data_AF-A0A537XCQ1-F1
#
_entry.id   AF-A0A537XCQ1-F1
#
_cell.length_a   1.000
_cell.length_b   1.000
_cell.length_c   1.000
_cell.angle_alpha   90.00
_cell.angle_beta   90.00
_cell.angle_gamma   90.00
#
_symmetry.space_group_name_H-M   'P 1'
#
loop_
_entity.id
_entity.type
_entity.pdbx_description
1 polymer ?
#
loop_
_entity_poly.entity_id
_entity_poly.type
_entity_poly.pdbx_seq_one_letter_code
_entity_poly.pdbx_strand_id
1 'polypeptide(L)'
;MRDVRKIAGGVATFAACAALLAACSSRQVKLPRSSPYYHGAQLFADHCRGCHTLDIVNAQGSATKVRDRERTNGPNFNVRKEQVSQILFAIRNGGFSGAIMPENIVVGTDAQAVARFLARYSGLKAASTSGGAPAGPSQGSGAPGGPP
;
A
#
# COMPACT_ATOMS: atom_id res chain seq x y z
N MET A 1 -70.79 31.61 -5.13
CA MET A 1 -70.20 31.41 -3.79
C MET A 1 -69.61 30.02 -3.75
N ARG A 2 -68.37 29.87 -3.24
CA ARG A 2 -67.68 28.62 -2.85
C ARG A 2 -67.19 27.72 -4.01
N ASP A 3 -65.92 27.34 -4.22
CA ASP A 3 -64.65 27.52 -3.50
C ASP A 3 -63.47 27.24 -4.48
N VAL A 4 -62.88 28.27 -5.10
CA VAL A 4 -61.62 28.15 -5.89
C VAL A 4 -60.42 28.55 -5.01
N ARG A 5 -60.33 27.95 -3.83
CA ARG A 5 -59.31 28.30 -2.81
C ARG A 5 -58.76 27.08 -2.08
N LYS A 6 -58.58 25.93 -2.75
CA LYS A 6 -57.96 24.74 -2.12
C LYS A 6 -57.18 23.84 -3.08
N ILE A 7 -56.28 24.37 -3.91
CA ILE A 7 -55.20 23.54 -4.48
C ILE A 7 -53.91 24.39 -4.54
N ALA A 8 -53.54 24.97 -3.39
CA ALA A 8 -52.19 25.44 -3.15
C ALA A 8 -51.46 24.34 -2.37
N GLY A 9 -50.79 23.44 -3.08
CA GLY A 9 -50.03 22.39 -2.44
C GLY A 9 -49.76 21.21 -3.37
N GLY A 10 -48.53 21.14 -3.88
CA GLY A 10 -47.99 19.86 -4.32
C GLY A 10 -47.75 19.72 -5.82
N VAL A 11 -46.93 20.59 -6.41
CA VAL A 11 -45.93 20.16 -7.40
C VAL A 11 -44.67 20.98 -7.14
N ALA A 12 -43.95 20.61 -6.08
CA ALA A 12 -42.60 21.09 -5.88
C ALA A 12 -41.71 20.44 -6.95
N THR A 13 -41.30 21.28 -7.90
CA THR A 13 -40.38 21.06 -9.00
C THR A 13 -39.20 20.17 -8.57
N PHE A 14 -39.23 18.91 -9.01
CA PHE A 14 -38.20 17.89 -8.75
C PHE A 14 -37.00 18.06 -9.72
N ALA A 15 -36.46 19.27 -9.84
CA ALA A 15 -35.42 19.55 -10.82
C ALA A 15 -34.53 20.72 -10.39
N ALA A 16 -33.51 20.43 -9.57
CA ALA A 16 -32.21 21.10 -9.60
C ALA A 16 -31.33 20.56 -8.48
N CYS A 17 -30.31 19.77 -8.86
CA CYS A 17 -28.95 19.70 -8.29
C CYS A 17 -28.32 18.32 -8.56
N ALA A 18 -28.15 17.98 -9.84
CA ALA A 18 -27.21 16.94 -10.29
C ALA A 18 -25.78 17.52 -10.38
N ALA A 19 -25.36 18.29 -9.36
CA ALA A 19 -24.07 18.96 -9.36
C ALA A 19 -23.05 18.18 -8.51
N LEU A 20 -22.02 17.66 -9.21
CA LEU A 20 -20.67 17.35 -8.71
C LEU A 20 -20.45 16.07 -7.88
N LEU A 21 -20.71 14.90 -8.47
CA LEU A 21 -20.09 13.63 -8.02
C LEU A 21 -18.77 13.32 -8.75
N ALA A 22 -18.02 14.34 -9.19
CA ALA A 22 -16.67 14.16 -9.74
C ALA A 22 -15.59 14.20 -8.65
N ALA A 23 -15.83 13.58 -7.49
CA ALA A 23 -14.74 13.16 -6.63
C ALA A 23 -14.22 11.82 -7.18
N CYS A 24 -13.45 11.87 -8.28
CA CYS A 24 -12.56 10.76 -8.58
C CYS A 24 -11.66 10.59 -7.35
N SER A 25 -11.96 9.58 -6.53
CA SER A 25 -11.31 9.28 -5.26
C SER A 25 -9.80 9.33 -5.46
N SER A 26 -9.19 10.44 -5.08
CA SER A 26 -7.75 10.60 -5.15
C SER A 26 -7.19 9.46 -4.30
N ARG A 27 -6.47 8.56 -4.96
CA ARG A 27 -5.78 7.42 -4.36
C ARG A 27 -4.84 7.98 -3.29
N GLN A 28 -5.32 8.13 -2.06
CA GLN A 28 -4.70 9.03 -1.11
C GLN A 28 -3.35 8.49 -0.66
N VAL A 29 -2.29 9.15 -1.11
CA VAL A 29 -0.93 8.97 -0.61
C VAL A 29 -0.77 9.88 0.60
N LYS A 30 -0.39 9.33 1.76
CA LYS A 30 -0.23 10.06 3.04
C LYS A 30 1.10 10.84 3.12
N LEU A 31 1.84 10.98 2.01
CA LEU A 31 3.08 11.75 1.95
C LEU A 31 2.80 13.18 1.45
N PRO A 32 3.51 14.20 1.98
CA PRO A 32 3.46 15.53 1.42
C PRO A 32 4.04 15.52 -0.01
N ARG A 33 3.50 16.37 -0.89
CA ARG A 33 3.96 16.50 -2.28
C ARG A 33 5.43 16.90 -2.42
N SER A 34 5.97 17.59 -1.42
CA SER A 34 7.38 17.99 -1.34
C SER A 34 8.33 16.83 -0.99
N SER A 35 7.81 15.66 -0.63
CA SER A 35 8.64 14.49 -0.32
C SER A 35 9.37 14.01 -1.58
N PRO A 36 10.68 13.68 -1.51
CA PRO A 36 11.39 13.07 -2.62
C PRO A 36 10.84 11.68 -2.99
N TYR A 37 10.00 11.08 -2.13
CA TYR A 37 9.36 9.78 -2.36
C TYR A 37 7.94 9.89 -2.90
N TYR A 38 7.39 11.11 -3.06
CA TYR A 38 6.00 11.30 -3.46
C TYR A 38 5.69 10.67 -4.82
N HIS A 39 6.55 10.89 -5.82
CA HIS A 39 6.41 10.30 -7.16
C HIS A 39 6.36 8.76 -7.12
N GLY A 40 7.31 8.13 -6.42
CA GLY A 40 7.33 6.68 -6.25
C GLY A 40 6.09 6.14 -5.51
N ALA A 41 5.56 6.91 -4.56
CA ALA A 41 4.34 6.56 -3.84
C ALA A 41 3.09 6.66 -4.73
N GLN A 42 3.02 7.64 -5.62
CA GLN A 42 1.94 7.75 -6.62
C GLN A 42 1.99 6.59 -7.62
N LEU A 43 3.16 6.27 -8.16
CA LEU A 43 3.33 5.14 -9.07
C LEU A 43 2.92 3.82 -8.38
N PHE A 44 3.36 3.58 -7.14
CA PHE A 44 2.92 2.40 -6.40
C PHE A 44 1.40 2.38 -6.21
N ALA A 45 0.84 3.52 -5.83
CA ALA A 45 -0.60 3.68 -5.71
C ALA A 45 -1.30 3.33 -7.03
N ASP A 46 -0.80 3.77 -8.17
CA ASP A 46 -1.51 3.59 -9.43
C ASP A 46 -1.38 2.20 -10.04
N HIS A 47 -0.23 1.56 -9.83
CA HIS A 47 0.11 0.31 -10.51
C HIS A 47 0.16 -0.92 -9.61
N CYS A 48 0.44 -0.75 -8.31
CA CYS A 48 0.75 -1.88 -7.41
C CYS A 48 -0.31 -2.14 -6.33
N ARG A 49 -1.16 -1.14 -6.01
CA ARG A 49 -2.08 -1.20 -4.86
C ARG A 49 -3.07 -2.37 -4.87
N GLY A 50 -3.40 -2.87 -6.06
CA GLY A 50 -4.42 -3.91 -6.25
C GLY A 50 -3.98 -5.26 -5.69
N CYS A 51 -2.67 -5.55 -5.69
CA CYS A 51 -2.12 -6.82 -5.24
C CYS A 51 -1.31 -6.70 -3.94
N HIS A 52 -0.84 -5.51 -3.59
CA HIS A 52 0.05 -5.31 -2.45
C HIS A 52 -0.61 -4.49 -1.34
N THR A 53 -0.19 -4.73 -0.10
CA THR A 53 -0.62 -3.96 1.06
C THR A 53 0.50 -3.05 1.56
N LEU A 54 0.19 -1.75 1.69
CA LEU A 54 1.06 -0.72 2.26
C LEU A 54 0.23 0.49 2.70
N ASP A 55 0.23 0.79 4.00
CA ASP A 55 -0.70 1.73 4.62
C ASP A 55 -0.48 3.19 4.22
N ILE A 56 0.76 3.58 3.93
CA ILE A 56 1.11 4.97 3.64
C ILE A 56 0.53 5.44 2.29
N VAL A 57 0.11 4.51 1.45
CA VAL A 57 -0.51 4.73 0.14
C VAL A 57 -1.93 4.19 0.07
N ASN A 58 -2.49 3.77 1.22
CA ASN A 58 -3.80 3.14 1.34
C ASN A 58 -3.95 2.01 0.32
N ALA A 59 -3.04 1.04 0.37
CA ALA A 59 -3.07 -0.18 -0.41
C ALA A 59 -3.37 -1.37 0.49
N GLN A 60 -4.34 -2.21 0.10
CA GLN A 60 -4.85 -3.34 0.88
C GLN A 60 -5.03 -4.59 -0.01
N GLY A 61 -4.17 -4.76 -1.01
CA GLY A 61 -4.27 -5.85 -1.99
C GLY A 61 -3.74 -7.20 -1.54
N SER A 62 -3.02 -7.28 -0.42
CA SER A 62 -2.49 -8.55 0.10
C SER A 62 -3.50 -9.27 0.98
N ALA A 63 -3.61 -10.59 0.83
CA ALA A 63 -4.33 -11.45 1.77
C ALA A 63 -3.80 -11.34 3.20
N THR A 64 -4.73 -11.33 4.16
CA THR A 64 -4.47 -11.13 5.59
C THR A 64 -4.24 -12.43 6.36
N LYS A 65 -4.68 -13.59 5.83
CA LYS A 65 -4.40 -14.92 6.38
C LYS A 65 -3.73 -15.79 5.32
N VAL A 66 -2.86 -16.70 5.75
CA VAL A 66 -2.13 -17.61 4.85
C VAL A 66 -3.09 -18.47 4.02
N ARG A 67 -4.17 -18.96 4.62
CA ARG A 67 -5.21 -19.76 3.94
C ARG A 67 -6.07 -18.97 2.94
N ASP A 68 -6.11 -17.65 3.10
CA ASP A 68 -6.88 -16.73 2.24
C ASP A 68 -5.97 -16.13 1.14
N ARG A 69 -4.71 -16.57 1.05
CA ARG A 69 -3.79 -16.16 -0.02
C ARG A 69 -4.24 -16.82 -1.32
N GLU A 70 -5.12 -16.14 -2.03
CA GLU A 70 -5.30 -16.34 -3.47
C GLU A 70 -3.92 -16.24 -4.16
N ARG A 71 -3.74 -17.03 -5.22
CA ARG A 71 -2.52 -17.08 -6.05
C ARG A 71 -2.08 -15.67 -6.48
N THR A 72 -3.01 -14.72 -6.60
CA THR A 72 -2.80 -13.36 -7.11
C THR A 72 -2.36 -12.31 -6.07
N ASN A 73 -2.18 -12.68 -4.80
CA ASN A 73 -1.80 -11.73 -3.75
C ASN A 73 -0.29 -11.42 -3.76
N GLY A 74 0.06 -10.13 -3.83
CA GLY A 74 1.41 -9.63 -3.60
C GLY A 74 1.74 -9.53 -2.10
N PRO A 75 3.03 -9.39 -1.72
CA PRO A 75 3.43 -9.27 -0.32
C PRO A 75 2.86 -8.04 0.39
N ASN A 76 2.62 -8.21 1.69
CA ASN A 76 2.27 -7.12 2.60
C ASN A 76 3.55 -6.36 3.03
N PHE A 77 3.78 -5.21 2.43
CA PHE A 77 4.95 -4.37 2.68
C PHE A 77 4.88 -3.59 3.98
N ASN A 78 3.76 -3.56 4.71
CA ASN A 78 3.77 -2.99 6.05
C ASN A 78 4.70 -3.75 7.01
N VAL A 79 4.81 -5.07 6.81
CA VAL A 79 5.59 -5.96 7.68
C VAL A 79 6.82 -6.50 6.99
N ARG A 80 6.76 -6.75 5.68
CA ARG A 80 7.92 -7.24 4.93
C ARG A 80 8.78 -6.08 4.49
N LYS A 81 10.04 -6.05 4.97
CA LYS A 81 11.05 -5.11 4.51
C LYS A 81 11.59 -5.52 3.14
N GLU A 82 11.84 -4.53 2.29
CA GLU A 82 12.44 -4.70 0.97
C GLU A 82 13.61 -3.76 0.72
N GLN A 83 14.51 -4.17 -0.16
CA GLN A 83 15.69 -3.40 -0.58
C GLN A 83 15.56 -2.99 -2.05
N VAL A 84 16.19 -1.89 -2.44
CA VAL A 84 16.08 -1.31 -3.80
C VAL A 84 16.38 -2.34 -4.90
N SER A 85 17.46 -3.11 -4.76
CA SER A 85 17.85 -4.13 -5.77
C SER A 85 16.81 -5.24 -5.92
N GLN A 86 16.23 -5.69 -4.80
CA GLN A 86 15.20 -6.71 -4.74
C GLN A 86 13.91 -6.23 -5.41
N ILE A 87 13.51 -4.98 -5.15
CA ILE A 87 12.33 -4.38 -5.75
C ILE A 87 12.51 -4.19 -7.25
N LEU A 88 13.67 -3.70 -7.68
CA LEU A 88 13.98 -3.54 -9.10
C LEU A 88 14.02 -4.88 -9.84
N PHE A 89 14.53 -5.93 -9.20
CA PHE A 89 14.46 -7.28 -9.74
C PHE A 89 13.01 -7.73 -9.92
N ALA A 90 12.18 -7.61 -8.87
CA ALA A 90 10.78 -8.01 -8.94
C ALA A 90 9.99 -7.22 -9.99
N ILE A 91 10.20 -5.91 -10.12
CA ILE A 91 9.53 -5.09 -11.14
C ILE A 91 9.88 -5.56 -12.56
N ARG A 92 11.15 -5.87 -12.82
CA ARG A 92 11.58 -6.30 -14.16
C ARG A 92 11.12 -7.70 -14.55
N ASN A 93 11.04 -8.60 -13.58
CA ASN A 93 10.82 -10.04 -13.83
C ASN A 93 9.44 -10.53 -13.36
N GLY A 94 8.51 -9.64 -13.03
CA GLY A 94 7.15 -10.06 -12.68
C GLY A 94 7.06 -10.74 -11.31
N GLY A 95 7.77 -10.17 -10.33
CA GLY A 95 7.98 -10.76 -9.02
C GLY A 95 9.17 -11.73 -9.00
N PHE A 96 9.38 -12.40 -7.86
CA PHE A 96 10.46 -13.36 -7.72
C PHE A 96 10.23 -14.69 -8.45
N SER A 97 8.98 -14.96 -8.84
CA SER A 97 8.60 -16.17 -9.58
C SER A 97 8.21 -15.91 -11.03
N GLY A 98 7.99 -14.65 -11.44
CA GLY A 98 7.46 -14.29 -12.75
C GLY A 98 6.03 -14.73 -13.04
N ALA A 99 5.36 -15.39 -12.09
CA ALA A 99 4.12 -16.13 -12.39
C ALA A 99 2.84 -15.30 -12.29
N ILE A 100 2.85 -14.17 -11.56
CA ILE A 100 1.63 -13.49 -11.10
C ILE A 100 1.75 -11.97 -11.24
N MET A 101 2.85 -11.39 -10.76
CA MET A 101 3.08 -9.97 -10.89
C MET A 101 3.48 -9.69 -12.34
N PRO A 102 2.89 -8.70 -13.03
CA PRO A 102 3.30 -8.37 -14.40
C PRO A 102 4.75 -7.87 -14.44
N GLU A 103 5.50 -8.30 -15.45
CA GLU A 103 6.83 -7.76 -15.74
C GLU A 103 6.75 -6.32 -16.23
N ASN A 104 7.76 -5.51 -15.91
CA ASN A 104 7.97 -4.16 -16.42
C ASN A 104 6.76 -3.21 -16.23
N ILE A 105 5.98 -3.41 -15.16
CA ILE A 105 4.80 -2.59 -14.84
C ILE A 105 5.12 -1.09 -14.73
N VAL A 106 6.36 -0.77 -14.38
CA VAL A 106 6.99 0.55 -14.50
C VAL A 106 8.45 0.33 -14.95
N VAL A 107 9.04 1.30 -15.65
CA VAL A 107 10.39 1.18 -16.23
C VAL A 107 11.26 2.41 -15.94
N GLY A 108 12.55 2.31 -16.24
CA GLY A 108 13.48 3.45 -16.17
C GLY A 108 13.49 4.16 -14.81
N THR A 109 13.34 5.48 -14.83
CA THR A 109 13.33 6.34 -13.64
C THR A 109 12.15 6.07 -12.72
N ASP A 110 11.01 5.63 -13.27
CA ASP A 110 9.79 5.34 -12.50
C ASP A 110 9.96 4.06 -11.68
N ALA A 111 10.58 3.03 -12.26
CA ALA A 111 10.97 1.82 -11.53
C ALA A 111 11.90 2.15 -10.36
N GLN A 112 12.88 3.05 -10.58
CA GLN A 112 13.77 3.50 -9.50
C GLN A 112 13.04 4.30 -8.43
N ALA A 113 12.09 5.15 -8.81
CA ALA A 113 11.29 5.92 -7.86
C ALA A 113 10.44 5.02 -6.96
N VAL A 114 9.75 4.02 -7.55
CA VAL A 114 9.02 3.00 -6.79
C VAL A 114 9.95 2.22 -5.86
N ALA A 115 11.12 1.79 -6.36
CA ALA A 115 12.07 1.03 -5.57
C ALA A 115 12.62 1.81 -4.36
N ARG A 116 12.97 3.09 -4.54
CA ARG A 116 13.42 3.95 -3.44
C ARG A 116 12.31 4.20 -2.41
N PHE A 117 11.09 4.45 -2.90
CA PHE A 117 9.92 4.62 -2.02
C PHE A 117 9.66 3.36 -1.19
N LEU A 118 9.55 2.19 -1.82
CA LEU A 118 9.31 0.93 -1.12
C LEU A 118 10.44 0.57 -0.16
N ALA A 119 11.70 0.79 -0.55
CA ALA A 119 12.84 0.57 0.34
C ALA A 119 12.81 1.48 1.57
N ARG A 120 12.25 2.69 1.47
CA ARG A 120 12.09 3.59 2.62
C ARG A 120 10.95 3.15 3.54
N TYR A 121 9.79 2.81 3.00
CA TYR A 121 8.53 2.69 3.77
C TYR A 121 8.07 1.26 4.04
N SER A 122 8.70 0.25 3.44
CA SER A 122 8.40 -1.15 3.76
C SER A 122 8.92 -1.56 5.14
N GLY A 123 8.25 -2.52 5.77
CA GLY A 123 8.63 -3.15 7.04
C GLY A 123 8.42 -2.31 8.30
N LEU A 124 7.88 -1.09 8.18
CA LEU A 124 7.81 -0.16 9.32
C LEU A 124 6.95 -0.67 10.48
N LYS A 125 5.87 -1.42 10.23
CA LYS A 125 5.04 -1.97 11.32
C LYS A 125 5.76 -3.08 12.09
N ALA A 126 6.55 -3.92 11.41
CA ALA A 126 7.35 -4.94 12.09
C ALA A 126 8.38 -4.31 13.02
N ALA A 127 9.03 -3.22 12.58
CA ALA A 127 9.99 -2.47 13.39
C ALA A 127 9.36 -1.83 14.64
N SER A 128 8.13 -1.32 14.53
CA SER A 128 7.39 -0.74 15.66
C SER A 128 7.03 -1.77 16.74
N THR A 129 6.78 -3.03 16.36
CA THR A 129 6.47 -4.11 17.31
C THR A 129 7.73 -4.66 18.00
N SER A 130 8.91 -4.55 17.39
CA SER A 130 10.19 -4.98 17.99
C SER A 130 10.81 -3.97 18.97
N GLY A 131 10.19 -2.81 19.20
CA GLY A 131 10.70 -1.75 20.08
C GLY A 131 10.57 -2.00 21.60
N GLY A 132 10.30 -3.23 22.04
CA GLY A 132 10.06 -3.58 23.44
C GLY A 132 10.90 -4.77 23.91
N ALA A 133 12.18 -4.54 24.19
CA ALA A 133 13.03 -5.16 25.23
C ALA A 133 14.50 -4.81 24.92
N PRO A 134 15.30 -4.26 25.87
CA PRO A 134 16.74 -4.14 25.67
C PRO A 134 17.34 -5.55 25.62
N ALA A 135 18.08 -5.84 24.53
CA ALA A 135 18.96 -7.00 24.49
C ALA A 135 20.05 -6.81 25.56
N GLY A 136 19.91 -7.53 26.68
CA GLY A 136 20.97 -7.66 27.67
C GLY A 136 22.21 -8.31 27.02
N PRO A 137 23.41 -8.07 27.57
CA PRO A 137 24.64 -8.57 26.96
C PRO A 137 24.63 -10.10 27.00
N SER A 138 24.84 -10.71 25.84
CA SER A 138 25.12 -12.13 25.70
C SER A 138 26.42 -12.45 26.45
N GLN A 139 26.31 -13.03 27.65
CA GLN A 139 27.43 -13.66 28.32
C GLN A 139 27.85 -14.88 27.49
N GLY A 140 29.03 -14.80 26.88
CA GLY A 140 29.69 -15.94 26.28
C GLY A 140 30.01 -16.96 27.37
N SER A 141 29.30 -18.07 27.38
CA SER A 141 29.66 -19.24 28.17
C SER A 141 30.64 -20.07 27.35
N GLY A 142 31.93 -19.87 27.60
CA GLY A 142 32.97 -20.77 27.14
C GLY A 142 32.77 -22.15 27.76
N ALA A 143 32.81 -23.19 26.94
CA ALA A 143 32.99 -24.55 27.39
C ALA A 143 34.50 -24.86 27.39
N PRO A 144 35.09 -25.30 28.52
CA PRO A 144 36.45 -25.84 28.53
C PRO A 144 36.45 -27.25 27.92
N GLY A 145 37.53 -27.58 27.23
CA GLY A 145 37.73 -28.87 26.59
C GLY A 145 37.97 -30.03 27.57
N GLY A 146 38.02 -31.24 27.01
CA GLY A 146 38.48 -32.44 27.70
C GLY A 146 38.48 -33.68 26.79
N PRO A 147 39.66 -34.27 26.45
CA PRO A 147 39.88 -35.50 25.68
C PRO A 147 40.03 -36.73 26.62
N PRO A 148 40.41 -37.97 26.21
CA PRO A 148 40.79 -38.52 24.89
C PRO A 148 39.68 -39.17 24.06
#